data_AF-A0A1G2KP39-F1
#
_entry.id   AF-A0A1G2KP39-F1
#
_cell.length_a   1.000
_cell.length_b   1.000
_cell.length_c   1.000
_cell.angle_alpha   90.00
_cell.angle_beta   90.00
_cell.angle_gamma   90.00
#
_symmetry.space_group_name_H-M   'P 1'
#
loop_
_entity.id
_entity.type
_entity.pdbx_description
1 polymer ?
#
loop_
_entity_poly.entity_id
_entity_poly.type
_entity_poly.pdbx_seq_one_letter_code
_entity_poly.pdbx_strand_id
1 'polypeptide(L)'
;MSFRGIGAFFRKIDWIAFAYRAFWLFVWAGFVLVWGRILWTTAEFGSPEWMLDNYGHALAGIIIATQSNYEIFFFFPKASYHPIKRRMILWAVIPLIVFALASAWEVSEMIRDFAGGAVQAQKGGPDTTLDIIITVMGGCLGLALIYLHGRWKKRRDSEEEDEFSARVEAWREEGKELNQEIRTHQRLPIKKLQGRFIQIVKDFLSSEEEG
;
A
#
# COMPACT_ATOMS: atom_id res chain seq x y z
N MET A 1 -5.87 -31.90 -29.97
CA MET A 1 -6.06 -30.60 -29.26
C MET A 1 -4.80 -29.77 -29.40
N SER A 2 -4.87 -28.58 -29.99
CA SER A 2 -3.66 -27.76 -30.23
C SER A 2 -3.26 -26.96 -28.98
N PHE A 3 -1.96 -26.95 -28.67
CA PHE A 3 -1.36 -26.17 -27.58
C PHE A 3 -1.59 -24.65 -27.70
N ARG A 4 -2.08 -24.17 -28.85
CA ARG A 4 -2.43 -22.76 -29.08
C ARG A 4 -3.67 -22.30 -28.29
N GLY A 5 -4.58 -23.21 -27.93
CA GLY A 5 -5.76 -22.87 -27.12
C GLY A 5 -5.43 -22.55 -25.67
N ILE A 6 -4.43 -23.25 -25.11
CA ILE A 6 -4.00 -23.11 -23.71
C ILE A 6 -3.32 -21.75 -23.49
N GLY A 7 -2.44 -21.33 -24.41
CA GLY A 7 -1.76 -20.03 -24.33
C GLY A 7 -2.64 -18.80 -24.58
N ALA A 8 -3.84 -18.98 -25.14
CA ALA A 8 -4.84 -17.91 -25.26
C ALA A 8 -5.73 -17.80 -24.02
N PHE A 9 -5.99 -18.93 -23.34
CA PHE A 9 -6.71 -18.98 -22.06
C PHE A 9 -5.93 -18.27 -20.95
N PHE A 10 -4.62 -18.52 -20.84
CA PHE A 10 -3.76 -17.90 -19.84
C PHE A 10 -3.47 -16.40 -20.05
N ARG A 11 -3.76 -15.86 -21.25
CA ARG A 11 -3.65 -14.41 -21.52
C ARG A 11 -4.85 -13.59 -21.01
N LYS A 12 -5.97 -14.25 -20.69
CA LYS A 12 -7.16 -13.60 -20.10
C LYS A 12 -7.20 -13.67 -18.58
N ILE A 13 -6.31 -14.45 -17.97
CA ILE A 13 -6.23 -14.56 -16.52
C ILE A 13 -5.40 -13.39 -16.02
N ASP A 14 -6.04 -12.53 -15.23
CA ASP A 14 -5.32 -11.56 -14.41
C ASP A 14 -4.57 -12.34 -13.31
N TRP A 15 -3.32 -12.66 -13.61
CA TRP A 15 -2.44 -13.43 -12.74
C TRP A 15 -2.20 -12.76 -11.39
N ILE A 16 -2.31 -11.43 -11.32
CA ILE A 16 -2.19 -10.68 -10.06
C ILE A 16 -3.43 -10.96 -9.21
N ALA A 17 -4.62 -10.83 -9.79
CA ALA A 17 -5.87 -11.15 -9.09
C ALA A 17 -5.94 -12.64 -8.68
N PHE A 18 -5.43 -13.54 -9.52
CA PHE A 18 -5.34 -14.97 -9.21
C PHE A 18 -4.38 -15.25 -8.05
N ALA A 19 -3.15 -14.73 -8.10
CA ALA A 19 -2.15 -14.91 -7.05
C ALA A 19 -2.65 -14.33 -5.71
N TYR A 20 -3.30 -13.17 -5.75
CA TYR A 20 -3.91 -12.55 -4.57
C TYR A 20 -5.00 -13.44 -3.95
N ARG A 21 -5.93 -13.97 -4.76
CA ARG A 21 -6.98 -14.88 -4.26
C ARG A 21 -6.39 -16.18 -3.71
N ALA A 22 -5.39 -16.73 -4.38
CA ALA A 22 -4.66 -17.92 -3.90
C ALA A 22 -3.96 -17.66 -2.56
N PHE A 23 -3.35 -16.48 -2.39
CA PHE A 23 -2.76 -16.06 -1.12
C PHE A 23 -3.80 -16.00 0.00
N TRP A 24 -4.96 -15.37 -0.21
CA TRP A 24 -5.99 -15.33 0.83
C TRP A 24 -6.61 -16.69 1.12
N LEU A 25 -6.81 -17.52 0.11
CA LEU A 25 -7.23 -18.91 0.33
C LEU A 25 -6.22 -19.66 1.19
N PHE A 26 -4.92 -19.44 0.98
CA PHE A 26 -3.87 -20.03 1.82
C PHE A 26 -3.88 -19.47 3.25
N VAL A 27 -4.04 -18.16 3.42
CA VAL A 27 -4.17 -17.52 4.74
C VAL A 27 -5.38 -18.08 5.50
N TRP A 28 -6.54 -18.16 4.85
CA TRP A 28 -7.74 -18.72 5.45
C TRP A 28 -7.63 -20.21 5.71
N ALA A 29 -7.08 -21.00 4.78
CA ALA A 29 -6.84 -22.41 5.02
C ALA A 29 -5.89 -22.63 6.20
N GLY A 30 -4.81 -21.83 6.31
CA GLY A 30 -3.92 -21.84 7.47
C GLY A 30 -4.65 -21.47 8.75
N PHE A 31 -5.45 -20.40 8.71
CA PHE A 31 -6.25 -19.96 9.85
C PHE A 31 -7.22 -21.08 10.30
N VAL A 32 -8.04 -21.63 9.41
CA VAL A 32 -9.01 -22.67 9.77
C VAL A 32 -8.33 -23.98 10.21
N LEU A 33 -7.31 -24.43 9.49
CA LEU A 33 -6.68 -25.74 9.75
C LEU A 33 -5.76 -25.74 10.97
N VAL A 34 -5.11 -24.62 11.27
CA VAL A 34 -4.21 -24.50 12.43
C VAL A 34 -5.00 -24.00 13.64
N TRP A 35 -5.76 -22.93 13.49
CA TRP A 35 -6.48 -22.31 14.61
C TRP A 35 -7.68 -23.13 15.05
N GLY A 36 -8.59 -23.43 14.12
CA GLY A 36 -9.80 -24.18 14.41
C GLY A 36 -9.50 -25.59 14.94
N ARG A 37 -8.46 -26.25 14.44
CA ARG A 37 -8.12 -27.60 14.92
C ARG A 37 -7.50 -27.61 16.33
N ILE A 38 -6.77 -26.56 16.72
CA ILE A 38 -6.05 -26.52 18.00
C ILE A 38 -6.98 -26.06 19.13
N LEU A 39 -7.97 -25.21 18.86
CA LEU A 39 -8.70 -24.48 19.91
C LEU A 39 -10.17 -24.90 20.08
N TRP A 40 -10.80 -25.46 19.04
CA TRP A 40 -12.23 -25.83 19.06
C TRP A 40 -12.60 -27.00 19.98
N THR A 41 -11.66 -27.62 20.69
CA THR A 41 -11.94 -28.85 21.46
C THR A 41 -11.65 -28.76 22.95
N THR A 42 -10.97 -27.72 23.43
CA THR A 42 -10.40 -27.71 24.79
C THR A 42 -10.58 -26.43 25.59
N ALA A 43 -11.16 -25.36 25.03
CA ALA A 43 -11.21 -24.07 25.71
C ALA A 43 -12.36 -23.99 26.74
N GLU A 44 -12.03 -24.05 28.02
CA GLU A 44 -12.94 -23.64 29.10
C GLU A 44 -12.92 -22.12 29.26
N PHE A 45 -14.04 -21.51 29.64
CA PHE A 45 -14.10 -20.05 29.84
C PHE A 45 -13.05 -19.57 30.86
N GLY A 46 -12.24 -18.59 30.48
CA GLY A 46 -11.14 -18.07 31.31
C GLY A 46 -9.85 -18.87 31.27
N SER A 47 -9.79 -19.97 30.52
CA SER A 47 -8.55 -20.74 30.30
C SER A 47 -7.55 -20.00 29.38
N PRO A 48 -6.25 -20.35 29.43
CA PRO A 48 -5.27 -19.88 28.45
C PRO A 48 -5.66 -20.19 27.00
N GLU A 49 -6.31 -21.32 26.76
CA GLU A 49 -6.82 -21.74 25.45
C GLU A 49 -7.95 -20.82 24.98
N TRP A 50 -8.86 -20.45 25.87
CA TRP A 50 -9.90 -19.46 25.58
C TRP A 50 -9.31 -18.06 25.32
N MET A 51 -8.31 -17.65 26.08
CA MET A 51 -7.57 -16.41 25.81
C MET A 51 -6.87 -16.43 24.45
N LEU A 52 -6.27 -17.57 24.11
CA LEU A 52 -5.65 -17.75 22.81
C LEU A 52 -6.72 -17.57 21.74
N ASP A 53 -7.85 -18.27 21.84
CA ASP A 53 -8.96 -18.19 20.88
C ASP A 53 -9.47 -16.75 20.64
N ASN A 54 -9.65 -15.98 21.70
CA ASN A 54 -9.98 -14.54 21.62
C ASN A 54 -8.95 -13.74 20.78
N TYR A 55 -7.64 -14.03 20.89
CA TYR A 55 -6.64 -13.41 20.03
C TYR A 55 -6.81 -13.80 18.56
N GLY A 56 -7.30 -15.01 18.31
CA GLY A 56 -7.68 -15.51 16.99
C GLY A 56 -8.81 -14.71 16.39
N HIS A 57 -9.89 -14.50 17.14
CA HIS A 57 -11.01 -13.65 16.72
C HIS A 57 -10.55 -12.22 16.39
N ALA A 58 -9.71 -11.63 17.24
CA ALA A 58 -9.15 -10.30 16.97
C ALA A 58 -8.32 -10.29 15.67
N LEU A 59 -7.46 -11.29 15.47
CA LEU A 59 -6.65 -11.44 14.26
C LEU A 59 -7.50 -11.68 13.01
N ALA A 60 -8.54 -12.51 13.10
CA ALA A 60 -9.51 -12.74 12.03
C ALA A 60 -10.17 -11.42 11.61
N GLY A 61 -10.56 -10.59 12.57
CA GLY A 61 -11.06 -9.25 12.32
C GLY A 61 -10.11 -8.39 11.49
N ILE A 62 -8.83 -8.33 11.88
CA ILE A 62 -7.79 -7.59 11.16
C ILE A 62 -7.61 -8.12 9.73
N ILE A 63 -7.61 -9.45 9.57
CA ILE A 63 -7.48 -10.14 8.29
C ILE A 63 -8.66 -9.80 7.37
N ILE A 64 -9.89 -9.97 7.84
CA ILE A 64 -11.12 -9.66 7.08
C ILE A 64 -11.12 -8.20 6.65
N ALA A 65 -10.80 -7.28 7.56
CA ALA A 65 -10.78 -5.86 7.26
C ALA A 65 -9.73 -5.52 6.19
N THR A 66 -8.53 -6.09 6.30
CA THR A 66 -7.45 -5.91 5.32
C THR A 66 -7.82 -6.46 3.95
N GLN A 67 -8.33 -7.69 3.90
CA GLN A 67 -8.77 -8.33 2.66
C GLN A 67 -9.90 -7.53 2.01
N SER A 68 -10.94 -7.16 2.79
CA SER A 68 -12.09 -6.39 2.30
C SER A 68 -11.67 -5.04 1.75
N ASN A 69 -10.78 -4.34 2.46
CA ASN A 69 -10.21 -3.08 2.00
C ASN A 69 -9.52 -3.25 0.64
N TYR A 70 -8.65 -4.25 0.51
CA TYR A 70 -7.97 -4.49 -0.75
C TYR A 70 -8.96 -4.87 -1.85
N GLU A 71 -9.87 -5.82 -1.63
CA GLU A 71 -10.81 -6.29 -2.66
C GLU A 71 -11.71 -5.16 -3.16
N ILE A 72 -12.25 -4.35 -2.25
CA ILE A 72 -13.12 -3.24 -2.64
C ILE A 72 -12.34 -2.22 -3.48
N PHE A 73 -11.13 -1.84 -3.08
CA PHE A 73 -10.37 -0.82 -3.82
C PHE A 73 -9.66 -1.36 -5.07
N PHE A 74 -9.39 -2.68 -5.14
CA PHE A 74 -8.85 -3.34 -6.32
C PHE A 74 -9.92 -3.54 -7.40
N PHE A 75 -11.10 -4.06 -7.04
CA PHE A 75 -12.18 -4.32 -8.01
C PHE A 75 -13.07 -3.11 -8.28
N PHE A 76 -13.12 -2.14 -7.37
CA PHE A 76 -13.87 -0.89 -7.55
C PHE A 76 -12.97 0.34 -7.40
N PRO A 77 -11.97 0.54 -8.29
CA PRO A 77 -11.05 1.67 -8.21
C PRO A 77 -11.77 3.02 -8.36
N LYS A 78 -12.97 3.04 -8.95
CA LYS A 78 -13.80 4.26 -8.99
C LYS A 78 -14.23 4.74 -7.59
N ALA A 79 -14.29 3.84 -6.63
CA ALA A 79 -14.65 4.14 -5.25
C ALA A 79 -13.49 4.77 -4.44
N SER A 80 -12.23 4.56 -4.85
CA SER A 80 -11.06 5.17 -4.21
C SER A 80 -10.85 6.64 -4.56
N TYR A 81 -11.33 7.11 -5.71
CA TYR A 81 -11.12 8.51 -6.13
C TYR A 81 -11.97 9.53 -5.37
N HIS A 82 -13.12 9.14 -4.83
CA HIS A 82 -13.98 10.07 -4.10
C HIS A 82 -13.73 9.97 -2.58
N PRO A 83 -13.20 11.02 -1.92
CA PRO A 83 -12.76 10.94 -0.52
C PRO A 83 -13.88 10.56 0.45
N ILE A 84 -15.11 11.05 0.20
CA ILE A 84 -16.29 10.70 1.01
C ILE A 84 -16.66 9.22 0.86
N LYS A 85 -16.73 8.69 -0.38
CA LYS A 85 -17.05 7.28 -0.63
C LYS A 85 -15.99 6.36 -0.04
N ARG A 86 -14.71 6.73 -0.16
CA ARG A 86 -13.60 6.01 0.45
C ARG A 86 -13.72 5.94 1.97
N ARG A 87 -14.08 7.04 2.63
CA ARG A 87 -14.33 7.07 4.08
C ARG A 87 -15.55 6.23 4.46
N MET A 88 -16.65 6.30 3.72
CA MET A 88 -17.84 5.47 3.96
C MET A 88 -17.52 3.98 3.83
N ILE A 89 -16.73 3.59 2.83
CA ILE A 89 -16.31 2.19 2.66
C ILE A 89 -15.48 1.74 3.86
N LEU A 90 -14.46 2.51 4.22
CA LEU A 90 -13.56 2.16 5.33
C LEU A 90 -14.30 2.08 6.66
N TRP A 91 -15.21 3.01 6.96
CA TRP A 91 -15.75 3.17 8.31
C TRP A 91 -17.20 2.72 8.48
N ALA A 92 -17.89 2.37 7.41
CA ALA A 92 -19.26 1.82 7.49
C ALA A 92 -19.36 0.46 6.79
N VAL A 93 -18.90 0.34 5.55
CA VAL A 93 -19.09 -0.90 4.78
C VAL A 93 -18.21 -2.04 5.30
N ILE A 94 -16.91 -1.82 5.47
CA ILE A 94 -16.00 -2.88 5.93
C ILE A 94 -16.35 -3.37 7.34
N PRO A 95 -16.64 -2.51 8.33
CA PRO A 95 -17.10 -2.97 9.64
C PRO A 95 -18.36 -3.83 9.58
N LEU A 96 -19.32 -3.51 8.71
CA LEU A 96 -20.51 -4.34 8.50
C LEU A 96 -20.17 -5.70 7.87
N ILE A 97 -19.21 -5.75 6.94
CA ILE A 97 -18.73 -7.02 6.37
C ILE A 97 -18.07 -7.87 7.46
N VAL A 98 -17.19 -7.28 8.28
CA VAL A 98 -16.54 -7.97 9.40
C VAL A 98 -17.58 -8.53 10.37
N PHE A 99 -18.56 -7.72 10.75
CA PHE A 99 -19.65 -8.16 11.64
C PHE A 99 -20.46 -9.32 11.04
N ALA A 100 -20.83 -9.23 9.76
CA ALA A 100 -21.61 -10.26 9.09
C ALA A 100 -20.85 -11.59 9.00
N LEU A 101 -19.55 -11.54 8.67
CA LEU A 101 -18.70 -12.72 8.60
C LEU A 101 -18.43 -13.33 9.97
N ALA A 102 -18.16 -12.51 10.99
CA ALA A 102 -18.01 -12.97 12.37
C ALA A 102 -19.29 -13.67 12.86
N SER A 103 -20.45 -13.04 12.62
CA SER A 103 -21.74 -13.63 12.99
C SER A 103 -22.01 -14.95 12.27
N ALA A 104 -21.70 -15.03 10.97
CA ALA A 104 -21.88 -16.25 10.20
C ALA A 104 -20.96 -17.38 10.68
N TRP A 105 -19.72 -17.03 11.03
CA TRP A 105 -18.73 -17.95 11.59
C TRP A 105 -19.22 -18.51 12.93
N GLU A 106 -19.55 -17.66 13.89
CA GLU A 106 -20.05 -18.07 15.20
C GLU A 106 -21.34 -18.88 15.15
N VAL A 107 -22.28 -18.50 14.29
CA VAL A 107 -23.52 -19.29 14.10
C VAL A 107 -23.18 -20.68 13.54
N SER A 108 -22.19 -20.79 12.65
CA SER A 108 -21.78 -22.08 12.10
C SER A 108 -21.09 -22.97 13.14
N GLU A 109 -20.30 -22.39 14.04
CA GLU A 109 -19.72 -23.10 15.19
C GLU A 109 -20.83 -23.60 16.10
N MET A 110 -21.71 -22.70 16.54
CA MET A 110 -22.84 -23.04 17.39
C MET A 110 -23.66 -24.21 16.81
N ILE A 111 -24.00 -24.18 15.51
CA ILE A 111 -24.71 -25.27 14.83
C ILE A 111 -23.92 -26.59 14.89
N ARG A 112 -22.61 -26.55 14.63
CA ARG A 112 -21.75 -27.73 14.70
C ARG A 112 -21.69 -28.30 16.11
N ASP A 113 -21.61 -27.46 17.11
CA ASP A 113 -21.47 -27.88 18.50
C ASP A 113 -22.77 -28.51 19.03
N PHE A 114 -23.92 -27.98 18.58
CA PHE A 114 -25.24 -28.61 18.77
C PHE A 114 -25.35 -29.98 18.06
N ALA A 115 -24.71 -30.15 16.89
CA ALA A 115 -24.74 -31.41 16.13
C ALA A 115 -23.73 -32.45 16.64
N GLY A 116 -22.61 -32.02 17.21
CA GLY A 116 -21.47 -32.87 17.59
C GLY A 116 -21.43 -33.30 19.07
N GLY A 117 -22.34 -32.81 19.91
CA GLY A 117 -22.36 -33.13 21.34
C GLY A 117 -21.21 -32.49 22.12
N ALA A 118 -20.78 -31.29 21.73
CA ALA A 118 -19.64 -30.60 22.35
C ALA A 118 -19.92 -30.15 23.80
N VAL A 119 -18.83 -30.13 24.59
CA VAL A 119 -18.80 -29.96 26.05
C VAL A 119 -18.98 -28.48 26.44
N GLN A 120 -19.94 -28.26 27.36
CA GLN A 120 -20.27 -27.13 28.24
C GLN A 120 -19.91 -25.64 27.92
N ALA A 121 -18.76 -25.27 27.33
CA ALA A 121 -18.38 -23.86 27.14
C ALA A 121 -19.28 -23.16 26.08
N GLN A 122 -19.53 -23.81 24.95
CA GLN A 122 -20.32 -23.29 23.83
C GLN A 122 -21.85 -23.36 24.03
N LYS A 123 -22.32 -23.78 25.21
CA LYS A 123 -23.75 -23.66 25.56
C LYS A 123 -24.13 -22.25 26.00
N GLY A 124 -23.15 -21.38 26.19
CA GLY A 124 -23.34 -19.99 26.60
C GLY A 124 -23.32 -19.04 25.42
N GLY A 125 -24.47 -18.48 25.05
CA GLY A 125 -24.55 -17.31 24.15
C GLY A 125 -23.63 -16.13 24.51
N PRO A 126 -23.12 -15.94 25.76
CA PRO A 126 -22.11 -14.93 26.05
C PRO A 126 -20.77 -15.11 25.34
N ASP A 127 -20.32 -16.34 25.08
CA ASP A 127 -19.01 -16.64 24.46
C ASP A 127 -19.00 -16.18 22.99
N THR A 128 -19.95 -16.71 22.22
CA THR A 128 -20.31 -16.29 20.85
C THR A 128 -20.43 -14.76 20.71
N THR A 129 -21.02 -14.09 21.71
CA THR A 129 -21.18 -12.63 21.67
C THR A 129 -19.83 -11.93 21.83
N LEU A 130 -18.97 -12.40 22.73
CA LEU A 130 -17.62 -11.86 22.91
C LEU A 130 -16.77 -12.08 21.66
N ASP A 131 -16.84 -13.25 21.04
CA ASP A 131 -16.07 -13.57 19.84
C ASP A 131 -16.44 -12.66 18.66
N ILE A 132 -17.74 -12.39 18.47
CA ILE A 132 -18.21 -11.39 17.48
C ILE A 132 -17.64 -10.01 17.82
N ILE A 133 -17.79 -9.55 19.06
CA ILE A 133 -17.33 -8.21 19.48
C ILE A 133 -15.83 -8.07 19.26
N ILE A 134 -15.04 -9.05 19.68
CA ILE A 134 -13.59 -9.06 19.58
C ILE A 134 -13.16 -9.08 18.11
N THR A 135 -13.84 -9.87 17.27
CA THR A 135 -13.62 -9.87 15.82
C THR A 135 -13.90 -8.51 15.20
N VAL A 136 -15.02 -7.86 15.55
CA VAL A 136 -15.34 -6.50 15.06
C VAL A 136 -14.31 -5.48 15.55
N MET A 137 -13.89 -5.54 16.81
CA MET A 137 -12.85 -4.67 17.35
C MET A 137 -11.51 -4.86 16.63
N GLY A 138 -11.13 -6.10 16.33
CA GLY A 138 -9.97 -6.43 15.51
C GLY A 138 -10.07 -5.82 14.11
N GLY A 139 -11.24 -5.90 13.47
CA GLY A 139 -11.48 -5.26 12.17
C GLY A 139 -11.33 -3.74 12.21
N CYS A 140 -11.88 -3.08 13.23
CA CYS A 140 -11.71 -1.64 13.46
C CYS A 140 -10.25 -1.26 13.67
N LEU A 141 -9.48 -2.07 14.42
CA LEU A 141 -8.05 -1.87 14.60
C LEU A 141 -7.29 -2.00 13.28
N GLY A 142 -7.60 -3.03 12.47
CA GLY A 142 -7.02 -3.21 11.14
C GLY A 142 -7.26 -1.99 10.24
N LEU A 143 -8.49 -1.45 10.24
CA LEU A 143 -8.83 -0.23 9.50
C LEU A 143 -8.08 1.01 10.01
N ALA A 144 -7.93 1.15 11.32
CA ALA A 144 -7.14 2.23 11.91
C ALA A 144 -5.67 2.15 11.47
N LEU A 145 -5.06 0.95 11.47
CA LEU A 145 -3.70 0.73 10.99
C LEU A 145 -3.56 1.07 9.50
N ILE A 146 -4.51 0.64 8.66
CA ILE A 146 -4.53 0.98 7.22
C ILE A 146 -4.61 2.50 7.03
N TYR A 147 -5.48 3.17 7.80
CA TYR A 147 -5.65 4.61 7.73
C TYR A 147 -4.39 5.37 8.17
N LEU A 148 -3.78 4.96 9.29
CA LEU A 148 -2.54 5.54 9.81
C LEU A 148 -1.37 5.34 8.85
N HIS A 149 -1.22 4.12 8.31
CA HIS A 149 -0.20 3.83 7.30
C HIS A 149 -0.37 4.71 6.06
N GLY A 150 -1.60 4.87 5.56
CA GLY A 150 -1.87 5.76 4.44
C GLY A 150 -1.53 7.23 4.72
N ARG A 151 -1.75 7.71 5.95
CA ARG A 151 -1.37 9.06 6.38
C ARG A 151 0.14 9.22 6.49
N TRP A 152 0.83 8.23 7.04
CA TRP A 152 2.28 8.21 7.16
C TRP A 152 2.94 8.21 5.78
N LYS A 153 2.50 7.31 4.89
CA LYS A 153 3.00 7.23 3.52
C LYS A 153 2.83 8.55 2.76
N LYS A 154 1.64 9.16 2.85
CA LYS A 154 1.39 10.44 2.17
C LYS A 154 2.33 11.56 2.65
N ARG A 155 2.68 11.60 3.94
CA ARG A 155 3.62 12.59 4.47
C ARG A 155 5.04 12.34 3.95
N ARG A 156 5.47 11.09 3.97
CA ARG A 156 6.79 10.71 3.47
C ARG A 156 6.93 11.00 1.98
N ASP A 157 5.91 10.67 1.19
CA ASP A 157 5.92 10.93 -0.26
C ASP A 157 5.94 12.44 -0.55
N SER A 158 5.28 13.28 0.25
CA SER A 158 5.39 14.75 0.10
C SER A 158 6.76 15.31 0.50
N GLU A 159 7.38 14.76 1.56
CA GLU A 159 8.74 15.15 1.96
C GLU A 159 9.76 14.77 0.87
N GLU A 160 9.62 13.59 0.27
CA GLU A 160 10.46 13.15 -0.86
C GLU A 160 10.27 14.05 -2.10
N GLU A 161 9.05 14.50 -2.41
CA GLU A 161 8.77 15.45 -3.51
C GLU A 161 9.39 16.83 -3.26
N ASP A 162 9.33 17.33 -2.02
CA ASP A 162 9.91 18.60 -1.63
C ASP A 162 11.45 18.54 -1.70
N GLU A 163 12.07 17.46 -1.20
CA GLU A 163 13.52 17.23 -1.31
C GLU A 163 13.98 17.12 -2.77
N PHE A 164 13.23 16.39 -3.60
CA PHE A 164 13.54 16.26 -5.02
C PHE A 164 13.46 17.62 -5.73
N SER A 165 12.42 18.40 -5.45
CA SER A 165 12.22 19.74 -6.03
C SER A 165 13.35 20.69 -5.63
N ALA A 166 13.75 20.69 -4.37
CA ALA A 166 14.88 21.50 -3.87
C ALA A 166 16.20 21.12 -4.57
N ARG A 167 16.45 19.83 -4.82
CA ARG A 167 17.65 19.37 -5.54
C ARG A 167 17.66 19.81 -7.01
N VAL A 168 16.50 19.74 -7.68
CA VAL A 168 16.36 20.21 -9.07
C VAL A 168 16.63 21.72 -9.17
N GLU A 169 16.14 22.50 -8.20
CA GLU A 169 16.37 23.94 -8.17
C GLU A 169 17.84 24.29 -7.90
N ALA A 170 18.50 23.58 -6.98
CA ALA A 170 19.94 23.72 -6.75
C ALA A 170 20.78 23.44 -8.00
N TRP A 171 20.49 22.35 -8.73
CA TRP A 171 21.16 22.04 -10.01
C TRP A 171 20.89 23.09 -11.09
N ARG A 172 19.72 23.73 -11.06
CA ARG A 172 19.38 24.80 -12.00
C ARG A 172 20.20 26.05 -11.74
N GLU A 173 20.41 26.42 -10.48
CA GLU A 173 21.28 27.54 -10.11
C GLU A 173 22.74 27.25 -10.43
N GLU A 174 23.25 26.07 -10.06
CA GLU A 174 24.62 25.64 -10.42
C GLU A 174 24.84 25.64 -11.94
N GLY A 175 23.84 25.17 -12.71
CA GLY A 175 23.88 25.23 -14.17
C GLY A 175 23.83 26.64 -14.76
N LYS A 176 23.23 27.62 -14.06
CA LYS A 176 23.28 29.04 -14.47
C LYS A 176 24.66 29.62 -14.21
N GLU A 177 25.25 29.35 -13.05
CA GLU A 177 26.60 29.80 -12.69
C GLU A 177 27.63 29.26 -13.68
N LEU A 178 27.58 27.95 -13.98
CA LEU A 178 28.48 27.31 -14.95
C LEU A 178 28.32 27.91 -16.36
N ASN A 179 27.07 28.15 -16.80
CA ASN A 179 26.82 28.80 -18.10
C ASN A 179 27.33 30.24 -18.15
N GLN A 180 27.23 30.96 -17.03
CA GLN A 180 27.75 32.31 -16.92
C GLN A 180 29.29 32.29 -16.97
N GLU A 181 29.93 31.34 -16.28
CA GLU A 181 31.37 31.15 -16.31
C GLU A 181 31.88 30.82 -17.71
N ILE A 182 31.23 29.88 -18.41
CA ILE A 182 31.53 29.52 -19.81
C ILE A 182 31.40 30.74 -20.73
N ARG A 183 30.30 31.51 -20.63
CA ARG A 183 30.12 32.74 -21.43
C ARG A 183 31.21 33.77 -21.17
N THR A 184 31.65 33.88 -19.92
CA THR A 184 32.71 34.83 -19.52
C THR A 184 34.07 34.38 -20.05
N HIS A 185 34.37 33.09 -19.91
CA HIS A 185 35.59 32.46 -20.45
C HIS A 185 35.64 32.41 -21.98
N GLN A 186 34.50 32.34 -22.69
CA GLN A 186 34.47 32.43 -24.15
C GLN A 186 34.60 33.88 -24.66
N ARG A 187 34.10 34.87 -23.90
CA ARG A 187 34.21 36.30 -24.27
C ARG A 187 35.63 36.86 -24.10
N LEU A 188 36.39 36.37 -23.13
CA LEU A 188 37.75 36.83 -22.83
C LEU A 188 38.77 36.60 -23.99
N PRO A 189 38.85 35.40 -24.61
CA PRO A 189 39.69 35.13 -25.76
C PRO A 189 39.31 35.95 -26.99
N ILE A 190 38.00 36.12 -27.27
CA ILE A 190 37.51 36.87 -28.44
C ILE A 190 37.89 38.34 -28.31
N LYS A 191 37.73 38.96 -27.13
CA LYS A 191 38.18 40.33 -26.89
C LYS A 191 39.70 40.49 -27.05
N LYS A 192 40.49 39.53 -26.56
CA LYS A 192 41.96 39.54 -26.74
C LYS A 192 42.36 39.43 -28.21
N LEU A 193 41.71 38.55 -28.97
CA LEU A 193 41.94 38.37 -30.42
C LEU A 193 41.55 39.61 -31.22
N GLN A 194 40.39 40.22 -30.93
CA GLN A 194 39.98 41.49 -31.54
C GLN A 194 40.97 42.62 -31.24
N GLY A 195 41.44 42.74 -30.00
CA GLY A 195 42.45 43.73 -29.63
C GLY A 195 43.77 43.54 -30.39
N ARG A 196 44.25 42.29 -30.52
CA ARG A 196 45.43 41.96 -31.33
C ARG A 196 45.23 42.26 -32.82
N PHE A 197 44.07 41.93 -33.37
CA PHE A 197 43.75 42.19 -34.77
C PHE A 197 43.73 43.69 -35.07
N ILE A 198 43.09 44.50 -34.21
CA ILE A 198 43.07 45.96 -34.34
C ILE A 198 44.50 46.53 -34.29
N GLN A 199 45.36 46.01 -33.41
CA GLN A 199 46.74 46.45 -33.32
C GLN A 199 47.52 46.13 -34.61
N ILE A 200 47.42 44.91 -35.13
CA ILE A 200 48.06 44.49 -36.38
C ILE A 200 47.62 45.38 -37.55
N VAL A 201 46.33 45.69 -37.65
CA VAL A 201 45.80 46.56 -38.72
C VAL A 201 46.34 47.98 -38.59
N LYS A 202 46.42 48.53 -37.36
CA LYS A 202 47.02 49.85 -37.13
C LYS A 202 48.50 49.88 -37.50
N ASP A 203 49.26 48.88 -37.06
CA ASP A 203 50.71 48.81 -37.33
C ASP A 203 50.97 48.72 -38.85
N PHE A 204 50.15 47.95 -39.57
CA PHE A 204 50.22 47.84 -41.04
C PHE A 204 49.93 49.18 -41.74
N LEU A 205 48.83 49.86 -41.38
CA LEU A 205 48.47 51.15 -41.97
C LEU A 205 49.49 52.25 -41.67
N SER A 206 50.11 52.21 -40.48
CA SER A 206 51.16 53.15 -40.09
C SER A 206 52.44 52.96 -40.91
N SER A 207 52.74 51.71 -41.29
CA SER A 207 53.92 51.39 -42.12
C SER A 207 53.78 51.73 -43.59
N GLU A 208 52.55 51.90 -44.10
CA GLU A 208 52.29 52.37 -45.47
C GLU A 208 52.35 53.91 -45.59
N GLU A 209 52.25 54.66 -44.49
CA GLU A 209 52.37 56.13 -44.51
C GLU A 209 53.83 56.63 -44.42
N GLU A 210 54.78 55.76 -44.04
CA GLU A 210 56.22 56.08 -43.90
C GLU A 210 57.09 55.62 -45.09
N GLY A 211 56.51 54.98 -46.12
CA GLY A 211 57.21 54.49 -47.33
C GLY A 211 56.81 55.23 -48.60
#